data_AF-A0AAN4E565-F1
#
_entry.id   AF-A0AAN4E565-F1
#
_cell.length_a   1.000
_cell.length_b   1.000
_cell.length_c   1.000
_cell.angle_alpha   90.00
_cell.angle_beta   90.00
_cell.angle_gamma   90.00
#
_symmetry.space_group_name_H-M   'P 1'
#
loop_
_entity.id
_entity.type
_entity.pdbx_description
1 polymer ?
#
loop_
_entity_poly.entity_id
_entity_poly.type
_entity_poly.pdbx_seq_one_letter_code
_entity_poly.pdbx_strand_id
1 'polypeptide(L)'
;MNDTVIKIPWAKSVDEKLIHIHDAVKGQKYYCPCCNEQLTFKEGKIKKRHFSHRSDTQCDPESVYHKLAKILICYAVYENARGNRKITLISKCFGCHGENIKTIPPHFFSSSHEEVSIDNYRCDVVADTQNSRKIAIEIYHTHETDENKKEKLSIPWIELKSETVIENPFLWRCHDFRFRLGFCKDCINHFMDVIRLCDKHKIDRNLYTPLNIPNDKKHNYIADIITCYRCKKNTPVFIHNNGPTDKAPHTICFVRTPKVKKGYLSNTCVHCEAIIGIRYINWETTHIKYLNDFEYTLEYKWFGSKLSKQKELDILRGKLMNISHK
;
A
#
# COMPACT_ATOMS: atom_id res chain seq x y z
N MET A 1 38.34 -12.45 -12.90
CA MET A 1 37.62 -11.42 -12.13
C MET A 1 36.39 -11.06 -12.95
N ASN A 2 35.19 -11.30 -12.42
CA ASN A 2 33.96 -11.00 -13.16
C ASN A 2 33.79 -9.48 -13.19
N ASP A 3 34.20 -8.85 -14.30
CA ASP A 3 33.97 -7.44 -14.60
C ASP A 3 32.46 -7.18 -14.62
N THR A 4 31.91 -6.83 -13.47
CA THR A 4 30.51 -6.47 -13.33
C THR A 4 30.36 -5.04 -13.80
N VAL A 5 30.24 -4.85 -15.11
CA VAL A 5 30.03 -3.52 -15.70
C VAL A 5 28.73 -2.93 -15.14
N ILE A 6 28.84 -1.87 -14.34
CA ILE A 6 27.71 -1.14 -13.75
C ILE A 6 26.98 -0.38 -14.85
N LYS A 7 25.67 -0.62 -14.96
CA LYS A 7 24.80 -0.04 -15.99
C LYS A 7 23.70 0.77 -15.34
N ILE A 8 23.58 2.04 -15.71
CA ILE A 8 22.57 2.94 -15.16
C ILE A 8 21.85 3.69 -16.29
N PRO A 9 20.54 3.99 -16.14
CA PRO A 9 19.78 4.70 -17.16
C PRO A 9 19.83 6.23 -17.00
N TRP A 10 20.44 6.76 -15.94
CA TRP A 10 20.56 8.19 -15.66
C TRP A 10 22.01 8.62 -15.54
N ALA A 11 22.29 9.84 -16.00
CA ALA A 11 23.59 10.47 -15.87
C ALA A 11 23.44 11.98 -15.67
N LYS A 12 24.52 12.64 -15.24
CA LYS A 12 24.62 14.10 -15.26
C LYS A 12 25.21 14.54 -16.60
N SER A 13 24.61 15.57 -17.22
CA SER A 13 25.24 16.30 -18.32
C SER A 13 26.41 17.15 -17.81
N VAL A 14 27.15 17.78 -18.73
CA VAL A 14 28.17 18.80 -18.40
C VAL A 14 27.56 19.96 -17.58
N ASP A 15 26.31 20.33 -17.86
CA ASP A 15 25.57 21.37 -17.10
C ASP A 15 24.99 20.87 -15.75
N GLU A 16 25.46 19.74 -15.22
CA GLU A 16 25.00 19.12 -13.96
C GLU A 16 23.51 18.73 -13.93
N LYS A 17 22.82 18.72 -15.09
CA LYS A 17 21.42 18.28 -15.19
C LYS A 17 21.34 16.75 -15.23
N LEU A 18 20.39 16.18 -14.51
CA LEU A 18 20.04 14.77 -14.62
C LEU A 18 19.33 14.52 -15.95
N ILE A 19 19.90 13.62 -16.74
CA ILE A 19 19.40 13.23 -18.07
C ILE A 19 19.18 11.73 -18.08
N HIS A 20 17.98 11.33 -18.49
CA HIS A 20 17.68 9.94 -18.77
C HIS A 20 18.31 9.52 -20.10
N ILE A 21 18.70 8.26 -20.22
CA ILE A 21 19.41 7.74 -21.40
C ILE A 21 18.64 7.91 -22.71
N HIS A 22 17.30 8.00 -22.65
CA HIS A 22 16.47 8.21 -23.83
C HIS A 22 16.54 9.65 -24.35
N ASP A 23 16.77 10.62 -23.46
CA ASP A 23 16.93 12.03 -23.78
C ASP A 23 18.40 12.41 -24.05
N ALA A 24 19.32 11.48 -23.78
CA ALA A 24 20.74 11.68 -24.02
C ALA A 24 21.10 11.64 -25.51
N VAL A 25 21.89 12.62 -25.93
CA VAL A 25 22.48 12.75 -27.27
C VAL A 25 23.84 12.07 -27.33
N LYS A 26 24.05 11.23 -28.34
CA LYS A 26 25.32 10.52 -28.59
C LYS A 26 26.46 11.49 -28.89
N GLY A 27 27.66 11.17 -28.40
CA GLY A 27 28.87 12.00 -28.59
C GLY A 27 29.05 13.08 -27.51
N GLN A 28 28.01 13.37 -26.72
CA GLN A 28 28.14 14.24 -25.55
C GLN A 28 28.77 13.51 -24.36
N LYS A 29 29.35 14.29 -23.44
CA LYS A 29 29.91 13.78 -22.19
C LYS A 29 28.83 13.68 -21.12
N TYR A 30 28.84 12.55 -20.42
CA TYR A 30 27.94 12.26 -19.31
C TYR A 30 28.74 11.71 -18.15
N TYR A 31 28.28 11.99 -16.93
CA TYR A 31 28.98 11.66 -15.70
C TYR A 31 28.06 10.90 -14.75
N CYS A 32 28.64 10.00 -13.97
CA CYS A 32 27.91 9.28 -12.93
C CYS A 32 27.39 10.26 -11.87
N PRO A 33 26.09 10.23 -11.54
CA PRO A 33 25.55 11.06 -10.46
C PRO A 33 26.17 10.73 -9.08
N CYS A 34 26.71 9.52 -8.92
CA CYS A 34 27.19 9.01 -7.63
C CYS A 34 28.68 9.24 -7.38
N CYS A 35 29.53 9.07 -8.40
CA CYS A 35 30.99 9.18 -8.27
C CYS A 35 31.62 10.24 -9.18
N ASN A 36 30.84 10.90 -10.04
CA ASN A 36 31.30 11.88 -11.03
C ASN A 36 32.26 11.34 -12.10
N GLU A 37 32.53 10.03 -12.16
CA GLU A 37 33.31 9.46 -13.25
C GLU A 37 32.58 9.61 -14.60
N GLN A 38 33.35 9.82 -15.67
CA GLN A 38 32.79 9.90 -17.02
C GLN A 38 32.23 8.53 -17.44
N LEU A 39 30.98 8.53 -17.89
CA LEU A 39 30.29 7.34 -18.36
C LEU A 39 30.43 7.17 -19.86
N THR A 40 30.34 5.92 -20.31
CA THR A 40 30.20 5.60 -21.73
C THR A 40 28.73 5.45 -22.08
N PHE A 41 28.25 6.22 -23.05
CA PHE A 41 26.94 6.03 -23.65
C PHE A 41 26.93 4.74 -24.48
N LYS A 42 26.05 3.79 -24.13
CA LYS A 42 25.89 2.52 -24.84
C LYS A 42 24.51 2.46 -25.47
N GLU A 43 24.51 2.40 -26.80
CA GLU A 43 23.31 2.21 -27.61
C GLU A 43 23.46 0.92 -28.39
N GLY A 44 22.53 0.00 -28.16
CA GLY A 44 22.47 -1.28 -28.85
C GLY A 44 21.18 -1.39 -29.65
N LYS A 45 21.23 -2.05 -30.81
CA LYS A 45 20.02 -2.44 -31.56
C LYS A 45 19.21 -3.54 -30.86
N ILE A 46 19.85 -4.30 -29.95
CA ILE A 46 19.27 -5.45 -29.24
C ILE A 46 19.19 -5.19 -27.73
N LYS A 47 20.23 -4.60 -27.12
CA LYS A 47 20.27 -4.33 -25.68
C LYS A 47 19.70 -2.94 -25.38
N LYS A 48 18.94 -2.81 -24.28
CA LYS A 48 18.43 -1.51 -23.78
C LYS A 48 19.56 -0.49 -23.71
N ARG A 49 19.29 0.74 -24.16
CA ARG A 49 20.22 1.88 -24.03
C ARG A 49 20.56 2.08 -22.55
N HIS A 50 21.83 2.29 -22.24
CA HIS A 50 22.29 2.56 -20.88
C HIS A 50 23.60 3.36 -20.88
N PHE A 51 23.94 3.93 -19.74
CA PHE A 51 25.29 4.39 -19.46
C PHE A 51 26.06 3.29 -18.72
N SER A 52 27.36 3.15 -19.04
CA SER A 52 28.23 2.20 -18.36
C SER A 52 29.46 2.88 -17.79
N HIS A 53 29.85 2.47 -16.58
CA HIS A 53 31.19 2.77 -16.06
C HIS A 53 32.26 2.05 -16.88
N ARG A 54 33.51 2.49 -16.75
CA ARG A 54 34.66 1.73 -17.23
C ARG A 54 34.86 0.50 -16.34
N SER A 55 35.57 -0.51 -16.84
CA SER A 55 35.84 -1.75 -16.10
C SER A 55 36.72 -1.53 -14.86
N ASP A 56 37.56 -0.48 -14.87
CA ASP A 56 38.46 -0.09 -13.78
C ASP A 56 37.84 0.89 -12.77
N THR A 57 36.52 1.09 -12.82
CA THR A 57 35.81 1.97 -11.88
C THR A 57 35.95 1.49 -10.45
N GLN A 58 36.11 2.44 -9.52
CA GLN A 58 36.01 2.17 -8.07
C GLN A 58 34.59 2.36 -7.55
N CYS A 59 33.63 2.61 -8.45
CA CYS A 59 32.23 2.72 -8.08
C CYS A 59 31.69 1.35 -7.72
N ASP A 60 31.13 1.23 -6.51
CA ASP A 60 30.53 -0.01 -6.05
C ASP A 60 29.09 -0.16 -6.59
N PRO A 61 28.71 -1.28 -7.24
CA PRO A 61 27.39 -1.43 -7.85
C PRO A 61 26.23 -1.27 -6.88
N GLU A 62 26.30 -1.89 -5.69
CA GLU A 62 25.24 -1.84 -4.68
C GLU A 62 25.06 -0.40 -4.16
N SER A 63 26.18 0.26 -3.89
CA SER A 63 26.23 1.68 -3.54
C SER A 63 25.70 2.58 -4.65
N VAL A 64 25.93 2.25 -5.93
CA VAL A 64 25.46 3.07 -7.07
C VAL A 64 23.95 3.06 -7.17
N TYR A 65 23.30 1.90 -7.13
CA TYR A 65 21.84 1.86 -7.27
C TYR A 65 21.14 2.53 -6.08
N HIS A 66 21.63 2.31 -4.86
CA HIS A 66 21.09 2.99 -3.67
C HIS A 66 21.29 4.51 -3.73
N LYS A 67 22.50 4.99 -4.03
CA LYS A 67 22.79 6.43 -4.17
C LYS A 67 22.01 7.06 -5.33
N LEU A 68 21.93 6.38 -6.47
CA LEU A 68 21.20 6.88 -7.63
C LEU A 68 19.70 6.99 -7.31
N ALA A 69 19.13 6.01 -6.61
CA ALA A 69 17.74 6.08 -6.18
C ALA A 69 17.49 7.27 -5.24
N LYS A 70 18.38 7.57 -4.28
CA LYS A 70 18.26 8.78 -3.42
C LYS A 70 18.22 10.05 -4.24
N ILE A 71 19.18 10.22 -5.14
CA ILE A 71 19.27 11.38 -6.03
C ILE A 71 17.99 11.53 -6.86
N LEU A 72 17.47 10.42 -7.41
CA LEU A 72 16.28 10.41 -8.23
C LEU A 72 14.99 10.67 -7.44
N ILE A 73 14.90 10.24 -6.18
CA ILE A 73 13.82 10.61 -5.27
C ILE A 73 13.84 12.10 -5.00
N CYS A 74 15.01 12.67 -4.67
CA CYS A 74 15.16 14.11 -4.48
C CYS A 74 14.79 14.90 -5.75
N TYR A 75 15.19 14.41 -6.92
CA TYR A 75 14.79 14.99 -8.20
C TYR A 75 13.25 14.95 -8.40
N ALA A 76 12.61 13.82 -8.12
CA ALA A 76 11.15 13.70 -8.21
C ALA A 76 10.44 14.67 -7.25
N VAL A 77 10.93 14.78 -6.01
CA VAL A 77 10.42 15.73 -5.01
C VAL A 77 10.59 17.18 -5.47
N TYR A 78 11.75 17.53 -6.01
CA TYR A 78 12.03 18.87 -6.54
C TYR A 78 11.07 19.25 -7.69
N GLU A 79 10.91 18.37 -8.68
CA GLU A 79 9.97 18.58 -9.80
C GLU A 79 8.51 18.65 -9.33
N ASN A 80 8.16 17.86 -8.30
CA ASN A 80 6.84 17.93 -7.69
C ASN A 80 6.62 19.27 -6.98
N ALA A 81 7.59 19.74 -6.19
CA ALA A 81 7.49 20.98 -5.43
C ALA A 81 7.29 22.21 -6.33
N ARG A 82 7.92 22.19 -7.52
CA ARG A 82 7.78 23.23 -8.55
C ARG A 82 6.48 23.14 -9.36
N GLY A 83 5.68 22.09 -9.18
CA GLY A 83 4.43 21.91 -9.91
C GLY A 83 4.58 21.22 -11.27
N ASN A 84 5.79 20.81 -11.64
CA ASN A 84 6.08 20.31 -12.99
C ASN A 84 5.56 18.89 -13.22
N ARG A 85 5.49 18.10 -12.14
CA ARG A 85 5.20 16.66 -12.19
C ARG A 85 4.37 16.20 -10.99
N LYS A 86 3.45 15.27 -11.27
CA LYS A 86 2.81 14.43 -10.25
C LYS A 86 3.65 13.17 -10.00
N ILE A 87 3.49 12.54 -8.84
CA ILE A 87 4.14 11.26 -8.53
C ILE A 87 3.05 10.20 -8.35
N THR A 88 3.20 9.06 -9.02
CA THR A 88 2.33 7.91 -8.85
C THR A 88 2.87 7.03 -7.75
N LEU A 89 2.12 6.85 -6.67
CA LEU A 89 2.44 5.98 -5.55
C LEU A 89 1.66 4.68 -5.67
N ILE A 90 2.35 3.54 -5.75
CA ILE A 90 1.76 2.21 -5.76
C ILE A 90 2.11 1.52 -4.44
N SER A 91 1.09 1.23 -3.64
CA SER A 91 1.21 0.44 -2.42
C SER A 91 0.36 -0.82 -2.53
N LYS A 92 0.49 -1.75 -1.56
CA LYS A 92 -0.49 -2.84 -1.43
C LYS A 92 -1.80 -2.30 -0.87
N CYS A 93 -2.92 -2.76 -1.42
CA CYS A 93 -4.25 -2.55 -0.87
C CYS A 93 -4.39 -3.38 0.40
N PHE A 94 -4.88 -2.78 1.49
CA PHE A 94 -5.08 -3.50 2.74
C PHE A 94 -6.25 -4.49 2.68
N GLY A 95 -7.24 -4.26 1.80
CA GLY A 95 -8.44 -5.10 1.72
C GLY A 95 -8.26 -6.34 0.84
N CYS A 96 -7.73 -6.17 -0.38
CA CYS A 96 -7.61 -7.24 -1.36
C CYS A 96 -6.16 -7.64 -1.69
N HIS A 97 -5.16 -7.00 -1.08
CA HIS A 97 -3.73 -7.19 -1.36
C HIS A 97 -3.27 -6.88 -2.79
N GLY A 98 -4.18 -6.48 -3.69
CA GLY A 98 -3.86 -5.95 -5.01
C GLY A 98 -3.18 -4.58 -4.94
N GLU A 99 -2.99 -3.96 -6.09
CA GLU A 99 -2.38 -2.63 -6.15
C GLU A 99 -3.36 -1.54 -5.67
N ASN A 100 -2.89 -0.72 -4.73
CA ASN A 100 -3.53 0.54 -4.36
C ASN A 100 -2.70 1.69 -4.96
N ILE A 101 -3.26 2.32 -5.99
CA ILE A 101 -2.61 3.40 -6.74
C ILE A 101 -3.14 4.74 -6.23
N LYS A 102 -2.23 5.62 -5.81
CA LYS A 102 -2.50 7.00 -5.40
C LYS A 102 -1.69 7.95 -6.24
N THR A 103 -2.23 9.14 -6.47
CA THR A 103 -1.49 10.24 -7.10
C THR A 103 -1.12 11.25 -6.02
N ILE A 104 0.18 11.50 -5.88
CA ILE A 104 0.71 12.66 -5.16
C ILE A 104 0.62 13.85 -6.14
N PRO A 105 -0.23 14.85 -5.87
CA PRO A 105 -0.44 15.96 -6.78
C PRO A 105 0.83 16.83 -6.88
N PRO A 106 0.97 17.63 -7.95
CA PRO A 106 1.98 18.70 -7.98
C PRO A 106 1.82 19.64 -6.78
N HIS A 107 2.92 20.25 -6.34
CA HIS A 107 2.99 21.08 -5.13
C HIS A 107 2.58 20.34 -3.84
N PHE A 108 2.79 19.03 -3.75
CA PHE A 108 2.60 18.33 -2.49
C PHE A 108 3.82 18.50 -1.57
N PHE A 109 5.01 18.36 -2.15
CA PHE A 109 6.29 18.57 -1.47
C PHE A 109 6.79 20.01 -1.58
N SER A 110 7.69 20.40 -0.69
CA SER A 110 8.43 21.67 -0.71
C SER A 110 9.93 21.49 -0.91
N SER A 111 10.52 20.46 -0.29
CA SER A 111 11.96 20.19 -0.32
C SER A 111 12.26 18.73 0.02
N SER A 112 13.49 18.30 -0.22
CA SER A 112 14.01 17.01 0.21
C SER A 112 15.49 17.09 0.54
N HIS A 113 15.94 16.25 1.45
CA HIS A 113 17.32 16.17 1.91
C HIS A 113 17.73 14.70 2.07
N GLU A 114 18.95 14.37 1.66
CA GLU A 114 19.50 13.02 1.81
C GLU A 114 20.10 12.83 3.22
N GLU A 115 20.11 11.59 3.70
CA GLU A 115 20.89 11.16 4.87
C GLU A 115 20.58 11.92 6.17
N VAL A 116 19.31 12.23 6.38
CA VAL A 116 18.85 13.07 7.50
C VAL A 116 18.61 12.23 8.74
N SER A 117 19.16 12.68 9.88
CA SER A 117 18.86 12.09 11.19
C SER A 117 17.50 12.55 11.69
N ILE A 118 16.62 11.59 11.98
CA ILE A 118 15.34 11.78 12.64
C ILE A 118 15.31 10.84 13.85
N ASP A 119 15.08 11.40 15.03
CA ASP A 119 15.26 10.69 16.31
C ASP A 119 16.69 10.09 16.40
N ASN A 120 16.78 8.77 16.59
CA ASN A 120 18.05 8.03 16.64
C ASN A 120 18.38 7.33 15.31
N TYR A 121 17.66 7.63 14.23
CA TYR A 121 17.75 6.92 12.96
C TYR A 121 18.18 7.85 11.83
N ARG A 122 19.08 7.37 10.97
CA ARG A 122 19.47 8.06 9.75
C ARG A 122 18.59 7.57 8.60
N CYS A 123 17.83 8.46 7.98
CA CYS A 123 16.91 8.15 6.88
C CYS A 123 17.58 8.45 5.53
N ASP A 124 17.37 7.60 4.52
CA ASP A 124 17.98 7.77 3.19
C ASP A 124 17.61 9.11 2.56
N VAL A 125 16.32 9.43 2.55
CA VAL A 125 15.79 10.75 2.15
C VAL A 125 14.69 11.17 3.12
N VAL A 126 14.65 12.45 3.47
CA VAL A 126 13.51 13.08 4.13
C VAL A 126 12.94 14.15 3.22
N ALA A 127 11.65 14.03 2.91
CA ALA A 127 10.92 15.01 2.13
C ALA A 127 10.02 15.85 3.05
N ASP A 128 10.07 17.16 2.86
CA ASP A 128 9.16 18.11 3.51
C ASP A 128 7.96 18.36 2.59
N THR A 129 6.76 18.39 3.17
CA THR A 129 5.52 18.76 2.49
C THR A 129 5.30 20.27 2.56
N GLN A 130 4.44 20.81 1.68
CA GLN A 130 4.05 22.22 1.72
C GLN A 130 3.45 22.68 3.07
N ASN A 131 2.94 21.75 3.88
CA ASN A 131 2.44 22.03 5.23
C ASN A 131 3.44 21.68 6.34
N SER A 132 4.74 21.71 6.02
CA SER A 132 5.85 21.53 6.95
C SER A 132 5.86 20.20 7.71
N ARG A 133 5.28 19.14 7.12
CA ARG A 133 5.38 17.77 7.64
C ARG A 133 6.54 17.05 6.96
N LYS A 134 7.20 16.18 7.72
CA LYS A 134 8.29 15.34 7.23
C LYS A 134 7.79 13.95 6.88
N ILE A 135 8.34 13.40 5.80
CA ILE A 135 8.13 12.01 5.37
C ILE A 135 9.51 11.40 5.13
N ALA A 136 9.83 10.32 5.84
CA ALA A 136 11.03 9.54 5.56
C ALA A 136 10.78 8.61 4.35
N ILE A 137 11.77 8.51 3.49
CA ILE A 137 11.77 7.66 2.31
C ILE A 137 13.05 6.82 2.39
N GLU A 138 12.88 5.53 2.67
CA GLU A 138 13.95 4.53 2.69
C GLU A 138 14.01 3.83 1.33
N ILE A 139 15.17 3.26 1.00
CA ILE A 139 15.39 2.57 -0.27
C ILE A 139 15.69 1.09 0.00
N TYR A 140 14.88 0.24 -0.62
CA TYR A 140 15.07 -1.20 -0.66
C TYR A 140 15.83 -1.62 -1.92
N HIS A 141 16.93 -2.35 -1.75
CA HIS A 141 17.68 -3.00 -2.83
C HIS A 141 17.95 -4.47 -2.49
N THR A 142 18.82 -4.74 -1.51
CA THR A 142 19.27 -6.09 -1.09
C THR A 142 18.99 -6.37 0.38
N HIS A 143 18.97 -5.34 1.22
CA HIS A 143 18.72 -5.44 2.64
C HIS A 143 17.45 -4.65 2.99
N GLU A 144 16.58 -5.25 3.80
CA GLU A 144 15.42 -4.57 4.38
C GLU A 144 15.87 -3.56 5.44
N THR A 145 15.14 -2.46 5.58
CA THR A 145 15.34 -1.53 6.71
C THR A 145 15.13 -2.23 8.05
N ASP A 146 15.98 -1.95 9.04
CA ASP A 146 15.87 -2.50 10.41
C ASP A 146 14.45 -2.34 11.00
N GLU A 147 13.88 -3.45 11.48
CA GLU A 147 12.54 -3.50 12.08
C GLU A 147 12.37 -2.52 13.25
N ASN A 148 13.42 -2.27 14.04
CA ASN A 148 13.37 -1.29 15.12
C ASN A 148 13.13 0.13 14.60
N LYS A 149 13.77 0.49 13.48
CA LYS A 149 13.60 1.81 12.85
C LYS A 149 12.18 1.95 12.31
N LYS A 150 11.67 0.92 11.65
CA LYS A 150 10.30 0.87 11.11
C LYS A 150 9.23 1.16 12.19
N GLU A 151 9.39 0.58 13.37
CA GLU A 151 8.44 0.71 14.49
C GLU A 151 8.61 1.99 15.32
N LYS A 152 9.82 2.51 15.48
CA LYS A 152 10.11 3.59 16.44
C LYS A 152 10.23 4.98 15.82
N LEU A 153 10.38 5.09 14.50
CA LEU A 153 10.47 6.39 13.83
C LEU A 153 9.22 7.24 14.10
N SER A 154 9.43 8.49 14.54
CA SER A 154 8.34 9.41 14.93
C SER A 154 7.56 9.99 13.76
N ILE A 155 8.12 9.96 12.56
CA ILE A 155 7.51 10.50 11.33
C ILE A 155 6.98 9.37 10.43
N PRO A 156 5.98 9.66 9.56
CA PRO A 156 5.55 8.71 8.54
C PRO A 156 6.69 8.33 7.61
N TRP A 157 6.73 7.08 7.16
CA TRP A 157 7.76 6.60 6.25
C TRP A 157 7.23 5.67 5.16
N ILE A 158 7.96 5.61 4.05
CA ILE A 158 7.76 4.68 2.95
C ILE A 158 9.12 4.07 2.58
N GLU A 159 9.13 2.80 2.16
CA GLU A 159 10.33 2.12 1.64
C GLU A 159 10.09 1.82 0.16
N LEU A 160 10.93 2.37 -0.72
CA LEU A 160 10.78 2.30 -2.17
C LEU A 160 11.77 1.31 -2.76
N LYS A 161 11.33 0.55 -3.76
CA LYS A 161 12.24 -0.32 -4.53
C LYS A 161 13.14 0.52 -5.43
N SER A 162 14.45 0.41 -5.23
CA SER A 162 15.46 1.17 -5.98
C SER A 162 15.31 1.00 -7.50
N GLU A 163 15.02 -0.21 -7.97
CA GLU A 163 14.92 -0.51 -9.40
C GLU A 163 13.78 0.29 -10.04
N THR A 164 12.63 0.36 -9.36
CA THR A 164 11.45 1.07 -9.90
C THR A 164 11.66 2.57 -9.95
N VAL A 165 12.34 3.13 -8.94
CA VAL A 165 12.70 4.56 -8.90
C VAL A 165 13.69 4.89 -10.01
N ILE A 166 14.67 4.02 -10.25
CA ILE A 166 15.69 4.21 -11.28
C ILE A 166 15.10 4.10 -12.69
N GLU A 167 14.16 3.19 -12.91
CA GLU A 167 13.42 3.11 -14.17
C GLU A 167 12.53 4.33 -14.41
N ASN A 168 11.83 4.80 -13.36
CA ASN A 168 11.00 6.00 -13.43
C ASN A 168 10.91 6.70 -12.07
N PRO A 169 11.56 7.87 -11.89
CA PRO A 169 11.58 8.58 -10.61
C PRO A 169 10.21 9.09 -10.16
N PHE A 170 9.23 9.17 -11.07
CA PHE A 170 7.86 9.60 -10.78
C PHE A 170 6.90 8.43 -10.53
N LEU A 171 7.41 7.19 -10.47
CA LEU A 171 6.67 5.98 -10.12
C LEU A 171 7.23 5.36 -8.84
N TRP A 172 6.59 5.64 -7.72
CA TRP A 172 7.00 5.18 -6.40
C TRP A 172 6.27 3.90 -6.03
N ARG A 173 6.94 2.76 -6.15
CA ARG A 173 6.40 1.48 -5.71
C ARG A 173 6.90 1.14 -4.31
N CYS A 174 6.00 1.19 -3.33
CA CYS A 174 6.32 0.84 -1.95
C CYS A 174 6.59 -0.66 -1.82
N HIS A 175 7.75 -1.02 -1.30
CA HIS A 175 8.00 -2.34 -0.74
C HIS A 175 7.29 -2.47 0.62
N ASP A 176 7.45 -1.46 1.47
CA ASP A 176 6.86 -1.36 2.80
C ASP A 176 6.52 0.12 3.11
N PHE A 177 5.67 0.36 4.12
CA PHE A 177 5.27 1.72 4.51
C PHE A 177 4.59 1.79 5.87
N ARG A 178 4.81 2.91 6.57
CA ARG A 178 4.04 3.35 7.75
C ARG A 178 3.51 4.75 7.51
N PHE A 179 2.38 4.83 6.83
CA PHE A 179 1.77 6.10 6.49
C PHE A 179 0.30 6.13 6.90
N ARG A 180 -0.51 5.43 6.09
CA ARG A 180 -1.90 5.10 6.34
C ARG A 180 -2.26 3.84 5.56
N LEU A 181 -3.05 2.93 6.14
CA LEU A 181 -3.79 1.89 5.46
C LEU A 181 -4.50 2.47 4.23
N GLY A 182 -4.11 1.96 3.06
CA GLY A 182 -4.68 2.33 1.77
C GLY A 182 -5.60 1.23 1.26
N PHE A 183 -6.79 1.61 0.82
CA PHE A 183 -7.69 0.74 0.08
C PHE A 183 -7.75 1.20 -1.37
N CYS A 184 -7.75 0.24 -2.30
CA CYS A 184 -8.02 0.53 -3.70
C CYS A 184 -9.47 1.00 -3.86
N LYS A 185 -9.76 1.62 -5.02
CA LYS A 185 -11.08 2.13 -5.36
C LYS A 185 -12.16 1.04 -5.27
N ASP A 186 -11.84 -0.18 -5.69
CA ASP A 186 -12.80 -1.29 -5.70
C ASP A 186 -13.18 -1.75 -4.29
N CYS A 187 -12.21 -1.86 -3.37
CA CYS A 187 -12.50 -2.13 -1.96
C CYS A 187 -13.34 -1.02 -1.34
N ILE A 188 -13.04 0.26 -1.61
CA ILE A 188 -13.84 1.38 -1.08
C ILE A 188 -15.27 1.31 -1.60
N ASN A 189 -15.46 1.09 -2.91
CA ASN A 189 -16.78 0.95 -3.52
C ASN A 189 -17.54 -0.23 -2.90
N HIS A 190 -16.87 -1.36 -2.73
CA HIS A 190 -17.44 -2.54 -2.09
C HIS A 190 -17.93 -2.26 -0.67
N PHE A 191 -17.11 -1.61 0.17
CA PHE A 191 -17.53 -1.24 1.53
C PHE A 191 -18.75 -0.30 1.53
N MET A 192 -18.80 0.64 0.58
CA MET A 192 -19.95 1.52 0.43
C MET A 192 -21.20 0.75 0.00
N ASP A 193 -21.07 -0.24 -0.87
CA ASP A 193 -22.20 -1.07 -1.30
C ASP A 193 -22.73 -1.95 -0.16
N VAL A 194 -21.85 -2.51 0.67
CA VAL A 194 -22.23 -3.22 1.91
C VAL A 194 -23.05 -2.28 2.81
N ILE A 195 -22.53 -1.08 3.08
CA ILE A 195 -23.20 -0.09 3.93
C ILE A 195 -24.59 0.26 3.36
N ARG A 196 -24.67 0.61 2.07
CA ARG A 196 -25.92 0.98 1.41
C ARG A 196 -26.96 -0.14 1.47
N LEU A 197 -26.54 -1.38 1.26
CA LEU A 197 -27.45 -2.52 1.32
C LEU A 197 -27.97 -2.74 2.75
N CYS A 198 -27.09 -2.68 3.75
CA CYS A 198 -27.48 -2.76 5.16
C CYS A 198 -28.46 -1.64 5.55
N ASP A 199 -28.21 -0.40 5.15
CA ASP A 199 -29.11 0.74 5.42
C ASP A 199 -30.47 0.54 4.80
N LYS A 200 -30.50 0.13 3.52
CA LYS A 200 -31.75 -0.14 2.78
C LYS A 200 -32.62 -1.14 3.52
N HIS A 201 -32.01 -2.09 4.21
CA HIS A 201 -32.68 -3.12 5.00
C HIS A 201 -32.72 -2.81 6.51
N LYS A 202 -32.42 -1.57 6.93
CA LYS A 202 -32.51 -1.10 8.33
C LYS A 202 -31.69 -1.94 9.31
N ILE A 203 -30.51 -2.39 8.90
CA ILE A 203 -29.57 -3.08 9.79
C ILE A 203 -28.81 -2.04 10.61
N ASP A 204 -28.80 -2.20 11.94
CA ASP A 204 -28.11 -1.26 12.83
C ASP A 204 -26.60 -1.26 12.57
N ARG A 205 -26.06 -0.06 12.28
CA ARG A 205 -24.65 0.19 11.98
C ARG A 205 -23.72 -0.09 13.14
N ASN A 206 -24.21 -0.12 14.37
CA ASN A 206 -23.40 -0.45 15.54
C ASN A 206 -23.08 -1.95 15.62
N LEU A 207 -23.79 -2.79 14.87
CA LEU A 207 -23.62 -4.23 14.93
C LEU A 207 -22.48 -4.73 14.05
N TYR A 208 -22.13 -3.99 12.98
CA TYR A 208 -21.22 -4.47 11.96
C TYR A 208 -20.21 -3.43 11.47
N THR A 209 -19.13 -3.93 10.90
CA THR A 209 -18.16 -3.16 10.12
C THR A 209 -17.97 -3.80 8.74
N PRO A 210 -17.90 -3.03 7.62
CA PRO A 210 -17.52 -3.58 6.31
C PRO A 210 -16.00 -3.80 6.20
N LEU A 211 -15.22 -3.26 7.14
CA LEU A 211 -13.79 -3.47 7.20
C LEU A 211 -13.48 -4.81 7.86
N ASN A 212 -12.63 -5.60 7.22
CA ASN A 212 -12.02 -6.81 7.77
C ASN A 212 -11.07 -6.42 8.92
N ILE A 213 -11.60 -6.41 10.14
CA ILE A 213 -10.85 -6.09 11.36
C ILE A 213 -11.07 -7.24 12.34
N PRO A 214 -10.21 -8.26 12.34
CA PRO A 214 -10.31 -9.35 13.30
C PRO A 214 -10.23 -8.82 14.73
N ASN A 215 -11.06 -9.37 15.62
CA ASN A 215 -11.09 -9.05 17.03
C ASN A 215 -11.45 -7.57 17.34
N ASP A 216 -12.27 -6.93 16.50
CA ASP A 216 -12.73 -5.55 16.72
C ASP A 216 -13.59 -5.47 18.00
N LYS A 217 -13.16 -4.67 18.97
CA LYS A 217 -13.90 -4.46 20.22
C LYS A 217 -15.16 -3.61 20.05
N LYS A 218 -15.30 -2.91 18.91
CA LYS A 218 -16.42 -1.98 18.65
C LYS A 218 -17.58 -2.61 17.87
N HIS A 219 -17.32 -3.64 17.06
CA HIS A 219 -18.34 -4.25 16.22
C HIS A 219 -18.30 -5.77 16.34
N ASN A 220 -19.48 -6.34 16.59
CA ASN A 220 -19.63 -7.77 16.81
C ASN A 220 -19.52 -8.57 15.51
N TYR A 221 -19.80 -7.93 14.37
CA TYR A 221 -19.83 -8.58 13.07
C TYR A 221 -18.99 -7.88 12.01
N ILE A 222 -18.46 -8.66 11.09
CA ILE A 222 -17.91 -8.16 9.83
C ILE A 222 -18.92 -8.44 8.74
N ALA A 223 -19.32 -7.40 8.01
CA ALA A 223 -20.33 -7.48 6.97
C ALA A 223 -19.74 -7.59 5.57
N ASP A 224 -20.39 -8.38 4.73
CA ASP A 224 -20.10 -8.52 3.31
C ASP A 224 -21.41 -8.71 2.51
N ILE A 225 -21.33 -8.80 1.18
CA ILE A 225 -22.45 -9.06 0.27
C ILE A 225 -22.25 -10.39 -0.45
N ILE A 226 -23.32 -11.17 -0.56
CA ILE A 226 -23.41 -12.31 -1.47
C ILE A 226 -24.61 -12.23 -2.38
N THR A 227 -24.61 -13.03 -3.45
CA THR A 227 -25.80 -13.31 -4.23
C THR A 227 -26.56 -14.46 -3.56
N CYS A 228 -27.84 -14.29 -3.21
CA CYS A 228 -28.62 -15.37 -2.62
C CYS A 228 -28.81 -16.53 -3.61
N TYR A 229 -28.42 -17.75 -3.24
CA TYR A 229 -28.59 -18.92 -4.10
C TYR A 229 -30.04 -19.17 -4.55
N ARG A 230 -31.02 -18.79 -3.71
CA ARG A 230 -32.45 -19.01 -3.95
C ARG A 230 -33.08 -17.93 -4.82
N CYS A 231 -33.03 -16.67 -4.39
CA CYS A 231 -33.73 -15.58 -5.08
C CYS A 231 -32.83 -14.71 -5.99
N LYS A 232 -31.52 -15.02 -6.06
CA LYS A 232 -30.52 -14.33 -6.89
C LYS A 232 -30.35 -12.83 -6.61
N LYS A 233 -30.90 -12.33 -5.51
CA LYS A 233 -30.72 -10.93 -5.06
C LYS A 233 -29.53 -10.84 -4.12
N ASN A 234 -28.86 -9.69 -4.14
CA ASN A 234 -27.80 -9.38 -3.20
C ASN A 234 -28.36 -9.26 -1.78
N THR A 235 -27.72 -9.91 -0.83
CA THR A 235 -28.06 -9.87 0.59
C THR A 235 -26.80 -9.64 1.41
N PRO A 236 -26.87 -8.85 2.48
CA PRO A 236 -25.76 -8.74 3.41
C PRO A 236 -25.59 -10.07 4.15
N VAL A 237 -24.35 -10.39 4.47
CA VAL A 237 -23.95 -11.50 5.33
C VAL A 237 -22.97 -11.00 6.37
N PHE A 238 -22.97 -11.68 7.52
CA PHE A 238 -22.27 -11.25 8.72
C PHE A 238 -21.46 -12.40 9.28
N ILE A 239 -20.18 -12.18 9.51
CA ILE A 239 -19.31 -13.10 10.23
C ILE A 239 -19.20 -12.62 11.66
N HIS A 240 -19.33 -13.56 12.60
CA HIS A 240 -19.07 -13.29 13.99
C HIS A 240 -17.60 -12.93 14.18
N ASN A 241 -17.35 -11.75 14.73
CA ASN A 241 -16.02 -11.29 15.09
C ASN A 241 -15.74 -11.76 16.53
N ASN A 242 -15.81 -10.87 17.53
CA ASN A 242 -15.59 -11.21 18.95
C ASN A 242 -16.64 -10.64 19.90
N GLY A 243 -17.79 -10.24 19.37
CA GLY A 243 -18.87 -9.66 20.16
C GLY A 243 -19.65 -10.69 20.97
N PRO A 244 -20.39 -10.27 22.02
CA PRO A 244 -21.43 -11.12 22.58
C PRO A 244 -22.53 -11.38 21.53
N THR A 245 -23.06 -12.61 21.51
CA THR A 245 -24.04 -13.09 20.52
C THR A 245 -25.46 -12.56 20.74
N ASP A 246 -25.68 -11.81 21.81
CA ASP A 246 -26.96 -11.21 22.20
C ASP A 246 -27.35 -10.00 21.33
N LYS A 247 -26.39 -9.42 20.60
CA LYS A 247 -26.60 -8.27 19.70
C LYS A 247 -26.21 -8.63 18.28
N ALA A 248 -27.13 -9.26 17.56
CA ALA A 248 -26.96 -9.73 16.18
C ALA A 248 -27.83 -8.94 15.19
N PRO A 249 -27.37 -8.71 13.94
CA PRO A 249 -28.24 -8.25 12.86
C PRO A 249 -29.49 -9.12 12.75
N HIS A 250 -30.65 -8.52 12.47
CA HIS A 250 -31.94 -9.23 12.37
C HIS A 250 -32.00 -10.26 11.22
N THR A 251 -30.98 -10.26 10.35
CA THR A 251 -30.76 -11.18 9.24
C THR A 251 -29.87 -12.36 9.64
N ILE A 252 -29.58 -12.49 10.93
CA ILE A 252 -28.98 -13.66 11.54
C ILE A 252 -30.05 -14.33 12.39
N CYS A 253 -30.27 -15.61 12.16
CA CYS A 253 -31.21 -16.40 12.94
C CYS A 253 -30.52 -17.59 13.61
N PHE A 254 -31.10 -18.09 14.69
CA PHE A 254 -30.65 -19.30 15.34
C PHE A 254 -31.27 -20.53 14.66
N VAL A 255 -30.44 -21.43 14.15
CA VAL A 255 -30.84 -22.64 13.43
C VAL A 255 -30.47 -23.87 14.25
N ARG A 256 -31.42 -24.80 14.40
CA ARG A 256 -31.16 -26.17 14.90
C ARG A 256 -31.41 -27.16 13.79
N THR A 257 -30.51 -28.12 13.65
CA THR A 257 -30.68 -29.25 12.73
C THR A 257 -30.55 -30.56 13.49
N PRO A 258 -31.09 -31.68 12.97
CA PRO A 258 -30.89 -33.00 13.58
C PRO A 258 -29.40 -33.35 13.78
N LYS A 259 -28.53 -32.86 12.88
CA LYS A 259 -27.07 -33.05 12.92
C LYS A 259 -26.37 -32.14 13.93
N VAL A 260 -26.92 -30.96 14.23
CA VAL A 260 -26.34 -29.98 15.16
C VAL A 260 -27.40 -29.57 16.19
N LYS A 261 -27.62 -30.47 17.17
CA LYS A 261 -28.66 -30.29 18.20
C LYS A 261 -28.45 -29.05 19.08
N LYS A 262 -27.19 -28.66 19.30
CA LYS A 262 -26.83 -27.44 20.06
C LYS A 262 -27.31 -26.16 19.36
N GLY A 263 -27.54 -26.21 18.05
CA GLY A 263 -27.90 -25.06 17.21
C GLY A 263 -26.72 -24.11 16.97
N TYR A 264 -26.89 -23.20 16.01
CA TYR A 264 -25.89 -22.20 15.62
C TYR A 264 -26.56 -20.98 15.00
N LEU A 265 -25.88 -19.82 15.06
CA LEU A 265 -26.31 -18.63 14.34
C LEU A 265 -25.99 -18.78 12.85
N SER A 266 -26.94 -18.45 12.00
CA SER A 266 -26.80 -18.51 10.55
C SER A 266 -27.31 -17.23 9.90
N ASN A 267 -26.64 -16.81 8.83
CA ASN A 267 -27.13 -15.73 7.97
C ASN A 267 -28.41 -16.17 7.23
N THR A 268 -29.32 -15.24 7.00
CA THR A 268 -30.51 -15.41 6.16
C THR A 268 -30.56 -14.33 5.09
N CYS A 269 -31.17 -14.65 3.95
CA CYS A 269 -31.39 -13.69 2.90
C CYS A 269 -32.43 -12.64 3.33
N VAL A 270 -32.11 -11.36 3.20
CA VAL A 270 -33.02 -10.24 3.50
C VAL A 270 -34.26 -10.17 2.61
N HIS A 271 -34.29 -10.91 1.49
CA HIS A 271 -35.39 -10.87 0.51
C HIS A 271 -36.29 -12.10 0.56
N CYS A 272 -35.77 -13.27 0.92
CA CYS A 272 -36.50 -14.54 0.83
C CYS A 272 -36.25 -15.47 2.01
N GLU A 273 -35.53 -14.99 3.04
CA GLU A 273 -35.28 -15.67 4.31
C GLU A 273 -34.52 -16.99 4.20
N ALA A 274 -34.02 -17.32 3.00
CA ALA A 274 -33.22 -18.51 2.78
C ALA A 274 -31.99 -18.51 3.68
N ILE A 275 -31.79 -19.60 4.43
CA ILE A 275 -30.60 -19.82 5.24
C ILE A 275 -29.38 -19.86 4.32
N ILE A 276 -28.41 -19.01 4.58
CA ILE A 276 -27.12 -18.93 3.91
C ILE A 276 -26.09 -19.66 4.77
N GLY A 277 -25.58 -20.79 4.29
CA GLY A 277 -24.58 -21.58 5.01
C GLY A 277 -23.17 -21.01 4.88
N ILE A 278 -22.33 -21.21 5.92
CA ILE A 278 -20.94 -20.73 5.98
C ILE A 278 -20.12 -21.14 4.75
N ARG A 279 -20.26 -22.38 4.28
CA ARG A 279 -19.56 -22.84 3.07
C ARG A 279 -19.92 -22.02 1.83
N TYR A 280 -21.19 -21.62 1.68
CA TYR A 280 -21.64 -20.79 0.57
C TYR A 280 -21.03 -19.40 0.66
N ILE A 281 -21.04 -18.82 1.86
CA ILE A 281 -20.43 -17.53 2.16
C ILE A 281 -18.97 -17.54 1.72
N ASN A 282 -18.17 -18.48 2.24
CA ASN A 282 -16.75 -18.59 1.93
C ASN A 282 -16.43 -18.77 0.44
N TRP A 283 -17.37 -19.22 -0.40
CA TRP A 283 -17.14 -19.37 -1.83
C TRP A 283 -17.35 -18.07 -2.61
N GLU A 284 -18.41 -17.32 -2.31
CA GLU A 284 -18.76 -16.10 -3.04
C GLU A 284 -18.08 -14.84 -2.51
N THR A 285 -17.73 -14.81 -1.23
CA THR A 285 -17.18 -13.61 -0.59
C THR A 285 -15.66 -13.61 -0.57
N THR A 286 -15.06 -12.62 -1.23
CA THR A 286 -13.61 -12.47 -1.28
C THR A 286 -13.04 -11.95 0.03
N HIS A 287 -13.67 -10.96 0.68
CA HIS A 287 -13.19 -10.42 1.96
C HIS A 287 -13.22 -11.44 3.09
N ILE A 288 -14.15 -12.39 3.05
CA ILE A 288 -14.28 -13.47 4.02
C ILE A 288 -13.21 -14.54 3.85
N LYS A 289 -12.82 -14.86 2.62
CA LYS A 289 -11.65 -15.72 2.37
C LYS A 289 -10.42 -15.14 3.04
N TYR A 290 -10.19 -13.84 2.85
CA TYR A 290 -9.07 -13.13 3.48
C TYR A 290 -9.17 -13.05 5.01
N LEU A 291 -10.37 -12.98 5.59
CA LEU A 291 -10.56 -13.06 7.04
C LEU A 291 -10.04 -14.35 7.63
N ASN A 292 -10.42 -15.48 7.02
CA ASN A 292 -9.94 -16.79 7.43
C ASN A 292 -8.41 -16.86 7.25
N ASP A 293 -7.89 -16.37 6.13
CA ASP A 293 -6.45 -16.31 5.90
C ASP A 293 -5.74 -15.50 7.00
N PHE A 294 -6.32 -14.39 7.48
CA PHE A 294 -5.78 -13.57 8.58
C PHE A 294 -5.81 -14.26 9.95
N GLU A 295 -6.82 -15.09 10.25
CA GLU A 295 -6.84 -15.90 11.47
C GLU A 295 -5.73 -16.97 11.48
N TYR A 296 -5.41 -17.53 10.30
CA TYR A 296 -4.31 -18.48 10.13
C TYR A 296 -2.93 -17.81 9.98
N THR A 297 -2.88 -16.59 9.44
CA THR A 297 -1.65 -15.82 9.21
C THR A 297 -1.53 -14.68 10.22
N LEU A 298 -1.28 -15.03 11.49
CA LEU A 298 -0.71 -14.10 12.47
C LEU A 298 0.72 -13.62 12.08
N GLU A 299 1.21 -13.97 10.90
CA GLU A 299 2.51 -13.59 10.33
C GLU A 299 2.44 -12.49 9.25
N TYR A 300 1.32 -11.80 9.02
CA TYR A 300 1.38 -10.54 8.28
C TYR A 300 1.94 -9.45 9.20
N LYS A 301 3.26 -9.23 9.16
CA LYS A 301 3.97 -8.20 9.92
C LYS A 301 3.47 -6.81 9.53
N TRP A 302 2.46 -6.34 10.26
CA TRP A 302 2.27 -4.90 10.44
C TRP A 302 3.47 -4.43 11.28
N PHE A 303 4.43 -3.76 10.66
CA PHE A 303 5.66 -3.26 11.30
C PHE A 303 5.43 -1.98 12.15
N GLY A 304 4.22 -1.82 12.69
CA GLY A 304 3.90 -0.82 13.70
C GLY A 304 3.29 -1.52 14.92
N SER A 305 3.01 -0.78 16.00
CA SER A 305 2.33 -1.41 17.13
C SER A 305 0.89 -1.84 16.75
N LYS A 306 0.38 -2.94 17.30
CA LYS A 306 -1.04 -3.35 17.16
C LYS A 306 -2.01 -2.19 17.48
N LEU A 307 -1.63 -1.35 18.46
CA LEU A 307 -2.38 -0.16 18.86
C LEU A 307 -2.47 0.90 17.74
N SER A 308 -1.37 1.14 17.02
CA SER A 308 -1.35 2.08 15.89
C SER A 308 -2.23 1.61 14.73
N LYS A 309 -2.20 0.30 14.41
CA LYS A 309 -3.06 -0.32 13.39
C LYS A 309 -4.54 -0.12 13.71
N GLN A 310 -4.93 -0.42 14.96
CA GLN A 310 -6.32 -0.31 15.40
C GLN A 310 -6.81 1.14 15.36
N LYS A 311 -5.99 2.09 15.82
CA LYS A 311 -6.32 3.53 15.77
C LYS A 311 -6.57 4.00 14.34
N GLU A 312 -5.79 3.48 13.39
CA GLU A 312 -5.92 3.88 11.99
C GLU A 312 -7.15 3.29 11.31
N LEU A 313 -7.41 2.01 11.55
CA LEU A 313 -8.63 1.33 11.14
C LEU A 313 -9.88 2.04 11.69
N ASP A 314 -9.82 2.50 12.95
CA ASP A 314 -10.90 3.26 13.57
C ASP A 314 -11.14 4.61 12.87
N ILE A 315 -10.08 5.34 12.47
CA ILE A 315 -10.20 6.60 11.71
C ILE A 315 -10.82 6.35 10.34
N LEU A 316 -10.37 5.29 9.64
CA LEU A 316 -10.91 4.91 8.34
C LEU A 316 -12.38 4.48 8.44
N ARG A 317 -12.71 3.68 9.45
CA ARG A 317 -14.10 3.28 9.75
C ARG A 317 -14.95 4.51 9.99
N GLY A 318 -14.50 5.44 10.83
CA GLY A 318 -15.22 6.69 11.08
C GLY A 318 -15.49 7.47 9.80
N LYS A 319 -14.53 7.54 8.87
CA LYS A 319 -14.76 8.16 7.56
C LYS A 319 -15.80 7.40 6.73
N LEU A 320 -15.64 6.09 6.56
CA LEU A 320 -16.56 5.26 5.76
C LEU A 320 -17.98 5.30 6.30
N MET A 321 -18.14 5.14 7.61
CA MET A 321 -19.45 5.11 8.28
C MET A 321 -20.12 6.49 8.36
N ASN A 322 -19.37 7.59 8.23
CA ASN A 322 -19.93 8.95 8.22
C ASN A 322 -20.24 9.51 6.82
N ILE A 323 -19.70 8.92 5.74
CA ILE A 323 -19.84 9.45 4.37
C ILE A 323 -21.28 9.29 3.82
N SER A 324 -22.06 8.35 4.31
CA SER A 324 -23.39 8.03 3.75
C SER A 324 -24.55 8.89 4.28
N HIS A 325 -24.27 9.91 5.09
CA HIS A 325 -25.30 10.86 5.57
C HIS A 325 -25.40 12.12 4.70
N LYS A 326 -24.76 12.13 3.53
CA LYS A 326 -24.88 13.19 2.53
C LYS A 326 -25.59 12.70 1.27
#